data_AF-A0A962R621-F1
#
_entry.id   AF-A0A962R621-F1
#
_cell.length_a   1.000
_cell.length_b   1.000
_cell.length_c   1.000
_cell.angle_alpha   90.00
_cell.angle_beta   90.00
_cell.angle_gamma   90.00
#
_symmetry.space_group_name_H-M   'P 1'
#
loop_
_entity.id
_entity.type
_entity.pdbx_description
1 polymer ?
#
loop_
_entity_poly.entity_id
_entity_poly.type
_entity_poly.pdbx_seq_one_letter_code
_entity_poly.pdbx_strand_id
1 'polypeptide(L)'
;MDLILLEPGDDAVFGGEANDWATGGTLIDNAWRDEILKHKQSIELVSIHQGLKQQVTTDVSNSARTSGRPVITEFTCVKYVDKTSVAMYDYCLRAQPLGKGADQPTKIYIMRNSGDATANIMTFSLRDAIISEIQFQSHPDDMPTEQFKINFTEILWEFTVQTADTSRTSGKHAAGWSVARNRPIGAFTGASE
;
A
#
# COMPACT_ATOMS: atom_id res chain seq x y z
N MET A 1 17.41 -1.78 -8.80
CA MET A 1 16.59 -2.65 -7.93
C MET A 1 15.18 -2.10 -7.95
N ASP A 2 14.17 -2.96 -8.07
CA ASP A 2 12.77 -2.55 -8.00
C ASP A 2 12.45 -2.10 -6.57
N LEU A 3 11.53 -1.14 -6.43
CA LEU A 3 11.28 -0.46 -5.16
C LEU A 3 9.80 -0.55 -4.81
N ILE A 4 9.52 -0.80 -3.53
CA ILE A 4 8.18 -0.82 -2.97
C ILE A 4 8.10 0.25 -1.90
N LEU A 5 7.17 1.18 -2.04
CA LEU A 5 6.98 2.28 -1.08
C LEU A 5 5.58 2.23 -0.49
N LEU A 6 5.51 2.46 0.82
CA LEU A 6 4.29 2.74 1.56
C LEU A 6 4.27 4.24 1.88
N GLU A 7 3.25 4.95 1.40
CA GLU A 7 2.96 6.35 1.71
C GLU A 7 1.72 6.39 2.61
N PRO A 8 1.88 6.52 3.94
CA PRO A 8 0.78 6.81 4.84
C PRO A 8 0.09 8.13 4.46
N GLY A 9 -1.22 8.20 4.61
CA GLY A 9 -1.99 9.44 4.45
C GLY A 9 -1.83 10.40 5.64
N ASP A 10 -1.48 9.87 6.81
CA ASP A 10 -1.17 10.60 8.03
C ASP A 10 0.35 10.76 8.21
N ASP A 11 0.83 11.98 7.96
CA ASP A 11 2.26 12.32 8.02
C ASP A 11 2.82 12.24 9.47
N ALA A 12 1.97 12.18 10.50
CA ALA A 12 2.40 12.09 11.90
C ALA A 12 3.14 10.77 12.24
N VAL A 13 2.95 9.72 11.43
CA VAL A 13 3.67 8.43 11.57
C VAL A 13 5.20 8.58 11.49
N PHE A 14 5.68 9.67 10.89
CA PHE A 14 7.11 9.96 10.77
C PHE A 14 7.69 10.79 11.92
N GLY A 15 6.87 11.18 12.91
CA GLY A 15 7.31 11.96 14.07
C GLY A 15 7.51 13.45 13.80
N GLY A 16 6.99 13.99 12.70
CA GLY A 16 6.98 15.42 12.39
C GLY A 16 8.27 15.98 11.77
N GLU A 17 9.32 15.16 11.65
CA GLU A 17 10.57 15.52 11.00
C GLU A 17 10.78 14.75 9.69
N ALA A 18 11.43 15.40 8.73
CA ALA A 18 11.81 14.74 7.48
C ALA A 18 12.78 13.58 7.76
N ASN A 19 12.73 12.52 6.94
CA ASN A 19 13.74 11.46 6.99
C ASN A 19 15.08 12.02 6.50
N ASP A 20 16.12 11.86 7.31
CA ASP A 20 17.48 12.30 6.98
C ASP A 20 18.51 11.43 7.71
N TRP A 21 19.79 11.54 7.32
CA TRP A 21 20.89 10.83 7.99
C TRP A 21 20.98 11.14 9.49
N ALA A 22 20.52 12.32 9.92
CA ALA A 22 20.52 12.75 11.32
C ALA A 22 19.24 12.38 12.10
N THR A 23 18.10 12.26 11.41
CA THR A 23 16.79 12.03 12.03
C THR A 23 16.29 10.59 11.87
N GLY A 24 16.98 9.79 11.04
CA GLY A 24 16.66 8.40 10.74
C GLY A 24 15.46 8.22 9.82
N GLY A 25 15.11 6.95 9.57
CA GLY A 25 14.03 6.57 8.66
C GLY A 25 14.51 6.12 7.27
N THR A 26 13.56 5.75 6.42
CA THR A 26 13.81 5.46 5.02
C THR A 26 14.33 6.72 4.29
N LEU A 27 15.54 6.67 3.74
CA LEU A 27 16.18 7.81 3.07
C LEU A 27 15.80 7.96 1.58
N ILE A 28 14.65 7.42 1.18
CA ILE A 28 14.10 7.62 -0.16
C ILE A 28 13.58 9.05 -0.23
N ASP A 29 14.22 9.87 -1.07
CA ASP A 29 13.83 11.26 -1.27
C ASP A 29 12.44 11.36 -1.94
N ASN A 30 11.79 12.50 -1.77
CA ASN A 30 10.56 12.85 -2.48
C ASN A 30 10.84 13.51 -3.85
N ALA A 31 12.12 13.68 -4.20
CA ALA A 31 12.60 14.30 -5.42
C ALA A 31 12.85 13.22 -6.48
N TRP A 32 11.79 12.48 -6.78
CA TRP A 32 11.91 11.28 -7.59
C TRP A 32 12.21 11.56 -9.05
N ARG A 33 12.87 10.60 -9.72
CA ARG A 33 13.34 10.69 -11.12
C ARG A 33 12.26 10.46 -12.18
N ASP A 34 11.01 10.18 -11.77
CA ASP A 34 9.85 10.09 -12.65
C ASP A 34 9.06 11.41 -12.55
N GLU A 35 8.86 12.11 -13.67
CA GLU A 35 8.04 13.33 -13.70
C GLU A 35 6.56 13.07 -13.33
N ILE A 36 6.13 11.80 -13.34
CA ILE A 36 4.73 11.40 -13.34
C ILE A 36 4.28 10.96 -11.94
N LEU A 37 5.11 10.23 -11.19
CA LEU A 37 4.79 9.85 -9.82
C LEU A 37 5.34 10.87 -8.82
N LYS A 38 4.44 11.68 -8.24
CA LYS A 38 4.74 12.51 -7.07
C LYS A 38 4.27 11.79 -5.82
N HIS A 39 5.21 11.43 -4.97
CA HIS A 39 4.92 10.83 -3.67
C HIS A 39 5.44 11.71 -2.53
N LYS A 40 4.93 11.47 -1.33
CA LYS A 40 5.42 12.11 -0.10
C LYS A 40 6.50 11.26 0.55
N GLN A 41 6.96 11.69 1.73
CA GLN A 41 7.77 10.86 2.60
C GLN A 41 7.13 9.48 2.77
N SER A 42 7.91 8.45 2.50
CA SER A 42 7.43 7.08 2.38
C SER A 42 8.32 6.12 3.16
N ILE A 43 7.78 4.96 3.48
CA ILE A 43 8.48 3.83 4.11
C ILE A 43 8.83 2.85 3.01
N GLU A 44 10.10 2.45 2.94
CA GLU A 44 10.53 1.41 2.01
C GLU A 44 10.12 0.03 2.55
N LEU A 45 9.47 -0.75 1.69
CA LEU A 45 9.07 -2.11 1.98
C LEU A 45 9.98 -3.10 1.26
N VAL A 46 10.29 -4.19 1.96
CA VAL A 46 11.00 -5.35 1.42
C VAL A 46 10.06 -6.19 0.55
N SER A 47 8.83 -6.39 1.00
CA SER A 47 7.84 -7.18 0.26
C SER A 47 6.40 -6.84 0.65
N ILE A 48 5.47 -7.17 -0.24
CA ILE A 48 4.03 -7.15 0.03
C ILE A 48 3.37 -8.41 -0.53
N HIS A 49 2.23 -8.79 0.07
CA HIS A 49 1.37 -9.87 -0.42
C HIS A 49 -0.10 -9.52 -0.16
N GLN A 50 -0.96 -9.74 -1.15
CA GLN A 50 -2.42 -9.66 -1.03
C GLN A 50 -3.08 -10.80 -1.82
N GLY A 51 -4.10 -11.41 -1.22
CA GLY A 51 -4.95 -12.40 -1.86
C GLY A 51 -6.35 -11.85 -2.16
N LEU A 52 -6.91 -12.28 -3.30
CA LEU A 52 -8.26 -11.99 -3.74
C LEU A 52 -8.92 -13.31 -4.14
N LYS A 53 -10.08 -13.64 -3.56
CA LYS A 53 -10.80 -14.87 -3.92
C LYS A 53 -12.31 -14.67 -3.94
N GLN A 54 -12.97 -15.30 -4.92
CA GLN A 54 -14.43 -15.43 -4.92
C GLN A 54 -14.82 -16.78 -4.31
N GLN A 55 -15.87 -16.78 -3.49
CA GLN A 55 -16.48 -18.01 -3.01
C GLN A 55 -17.32 -18.62 -4.13
N VAL A 56 -16.87 -19.77 -4.64
CA VAL A 56 -17.51 -20.50 -5.75
C VAL A 56 -18.29 -21.68 -5.18
N THR A 57 -19.45 -22.00 -5.78
CA THR A 57 -20.21 -23.21 -5.43
C THR A 57 -19.43 -24.47 -5.83
N THR A 58 -19.57 -25.56 -5.06
CA THR A 58 -18.95 -26.85 -5.42
C THR A 58 -19.68 -27.54 -6.57
N ASP A 59 -20.99 -27.31 -6.71
CA ASP A 59 -21.78 -27.77 -7.84
C ASP A 59 -21.66 -26.77 -9.00
N VAL A 60 -21.00 -27.21 -10.07
CA VAL A 60 -20.75 -26.43 -11.29
C VAL A 60 -21.96 -26.37 -12.22
N SER A 61 -22.96 -27.23 -12.01
CA SER A 61 -24.18 -27.32 -12.83
C SER A 61 -25.26 -26.33 -12.40
N ASN A 62 -25.08 -25.68 -11.25
CA ASN A 62 -26.01 -24.67 -10.75
C ASN A 62 -25.98 -23.39 -11.61
N SER A 63 -27.13 -22.74 -11.76
CA SER A 63 -27.26 -21.49 -12.53
C SER A 63 -26.50 -20.33 -11.88
N ALA A 64 -26.39 -20.32 -10.54
CA ALA A 64 -25.53 -19.41 -9.79
C ALA A 64 -24.21 -20.10 -9.42
N ARG A 65 -23.09 -19.49 -9.82
CA ARG A 65 -21.73 -20.03 -9.62
C ARG A 65 -21.03 -19.53 -8.36
N THR A 66 -21.59 -18.56 -7.64
CA THR A 66 -20.98 -17.97 -6.44
C THR A 66 -21.80 -18.30 -5.20
N SER A 67 -21.14 -18.68 -4.11
CA SER A 67 -21.77 -19.06 -2.84
C SER A 67 -21.71 -17.98 -1.76
N GLY A 68 -21.03 -16.86 -2.01
CA GLY A 68 -20.93 -15.77 -1.06
C GLY A 68 -20.25 -14.52 -1.64
N ARG A 69 -19.69 -13.71 -0.74
CA ARG A 69 -19.02 -12.45 -1.11
C ARG A 69 -17.55 -12.69 -1.44
N PRO A 70 -16.93 -11.89 -2.32
CA PRO A 70 -15.49 -11.94 -2.52
C PRO A 70 -14.78 -11.63 -1.20
N VAL A 71 -13.68 -12.35 -0.97
CA VAL A 71 -12.78 -12.13 0.15
C VAL A 71 -11.52 -11.47 -0.39
N ILE A 72 -11.28 -10.25 0.09
CA ILE A 72 -10.03 -9.51 -0.13
C ILE A 72 -9.24 -9.61 1.17
N THR A 73 -8.03 -10.17 1.13
CA THR A 73 -7.20 -10.22 2.32
C THR A 73 -6.58 -8.86 2.59
N GLU A 74 -6.16 -8.68 3.84
CA GLU A 74 -5.22 -7.63 4.23
C GLU A 74 -3.92 -7.75 3.42
N PHE A 75 -3.18 -6.64 3.34
CA PHE A 75 -1.80 -6.71 2.86
C PHE A 75 -0.93 -7.24 3.99
N THR A 76 -0.11 -8.25 3.70
CA THR A 76 1.04 -8.59 4.53
C THR A 76 2.25 -7.87 3.97
N CYS A 77 2.87 -7.01 4.76
CA CYS A 77 4.01 -6.18 4.38
C CYS A 77 5.23 -6.55 5.23
N VAL A 78 6.43 -6.38 4.68
CA VAL A 78 7.69 -6.48 5.42
C VAL A 78 8.48 -5.20 5.21
N LYS A 79 9.02 -4.63 6.28
CA LYS A 79 9.95 -3.49 6.26
C LYS A 79 11.17 -3.80 7.13
N TYR A 80 12.25 -3.07 6.94
CA TYR A 80 13.30 -3.00 7.96
C TYR A 80 12.91 -2.07 9.09
N VAL A 81 13.46 -2.30 10.27
CA VAL A 81 13.28 -1.40 11.41
C VAL A 81 13.87 -0.04 11.09
N ASP A 82 13.10 1.01 11.31
CA ASP A 82 13.51 2.39 11.12
C ASP A 82 12.80 3.28 12.14
N LYS A 83 12.92 4.61 12.03
CA LYS A 83 12.30 5.50 13.03
C LYS A 83 10.77 5.37 13.11
N THR A 84 10.11 4.89 12.04
CA THR A 84 8.65 4.78 12.00
C THR A 84 8.13 3.59 12.80
N SER A 85 9.00 2.63 13.16
CA SER A 85 8.63 1.40 13.88
C SER A 85 7.84 1.68 15.16
N VAL A 86 8.33 2.59 16.02
CA VAL A 86 7.67 2.89 17.30
C VAL A 86 6.31 3.56 17.10
N ALA A 87 6.21 4.45 16.11
CA ALA A 87 4.93 5.06 15.76
C ALA A 87 3.94 4.02 15.21
N MET A 88 4.40 3.10 14.36
CA MET A 88 3.57 2.00 13.84
C MET A 88 3.05 1.08 14.95
N TYR A 89 3.82 0.87 16.03
CA TYR A 89 3.33 0.12 17.20
C TYR A 89 2.17 0.84 17.90
N ASP A 90 2.29 2.16 18.11
CA ASP A 90 1.21 2.98 18.68
C ASP A 90 -0.05 2.95 17.80
N TYR A 91 0.12 3.11 16.48
CA TYR A 91 -0.99 3.07 15.52
C TYR A 91 -1.69 1.71 15.53
N CYS A 92 -0.93 0.62 15.59
CA CYS A 92 -1.47 -0.73 15.70
C CYS A 92 -2.28 -0.91 16.98
N LEU A 93 -1.73 -0.54 18.14
CA LEU A 93 -2.38 -0.75 19.44
C LEU A 93 -3.61 0.13 19.65
N ARG A 94 -3.64 1.32 19.04
CA ARG A 94 -4.77 2.26 19.11
C ARG A 94 -5.77 2.10 17.98
N ALA A 95 -5.52 1.18 17.03
CA ALA A 95 -6.25 1.08 15.78
C ALA A 95 -6.38 2.44 15.06
N GLN A 96 -5.33 3.26 15.13
CA GLN A 96 -5.30 4.57 14.48
C GLN A 96 -5.10 4.36 12.96
N PRO A 97 -5.94 4.98 12.11
CA PRO A 97 -5.73 4.93 10.67
C PRO A 97 -4.41 5.58 10.26
N LEU A 98 -3.69 4.92 9.36
CA LEU A 98 -2.53 5.44 8.62
C LEU A 98 -2.91 6.56 7.64
N GLY A 99 -4.20 6.86 7.51
CA GLY A 99 -4.77 7.93 6.71
C GLY A 99 -6.29 7.87 6.83
N LYS A 100 -6.96 9.03 6.89
CA LYS A 100 -8.39 9.11 7.21
C LYS A 100 -9.21 9.63 6.03
N GLY A 101 -10.26 8.89 5.69
CA GLY A 101 -11.21 9.23 4.65
C GLY A 101 -10.65 9.09 3.23
N ALA A 102 -11.42 9.59 2.27
CA ALA A 102 -11.12 9.50 0.84
C ALA A 102 -9.97 10.45 0.42
N ASP A 103 -9.75 11.53 1.16
CA ASP A 103 -8.80 12.60 0.80
C ASP A 103 -7.37 12.31 1.26
N GLN A 104 -7.21 11.44 2.25
CA GLN A 104 -5.91 11.03 2.81
C GLN A 104 -5.76 9.50 2.77
N PRO A 105 -5.83 8.86 1.60
CA PRO A 105 -5.65 7.42 1.51
C PRO A 105 -4.19 7.05 1.78
N THR A 106 -3.99 5.89 2.39
CA THR A 106 -2.67 5.25 2.44
C THR A 106 -2.39 4.61 1.08
N LYS A 107 -1.20 4.81 0.52
CA LYS A 107 -0.84 4.28 -0.80
C LYS A 107 0.34 3.34 -0.73
N ILE A 108 0.33 2.35 -1.60
CA ILE A 108 1.48 1.47 -1.84
C ILE A 108 1.84 1.58 -3.33
N TYR A 109 3.11 1.86 -3.60
CA TYR A 109 3.66 1.99 -4.95
C TYR A 109 4.59 0.80 -5.25
N ILE A 110 4.41 0.18 -6.42
CA ILE A 110 5.33 -0.82 -6.97
C ILE A 110 6.02 -0.21 -8.16
N MET A 111 7.33 -0.04 -8.04
CA MET A 111 8.13 0.63 -9.06
C MET A 111 9.19 -0.31 -9.60
N ARG A 112 9.35 -0.27 -10.92
CA ARG A 112 10.41 -1.00 -11.60
C ARG A 112 11.53 -0.05 -11.96
N ASN A 113 12.74 -0.47 -11.63
CA ASN A 113 13.94 0.24 -12.02
C ASN A 113 14.48 -0.36 -13.33
N SER A 114 14.65 0.48 -14.34
CA SER A 114 15.18 0.14 -15.67
C SER A 114 16.36 1.07 -16.00
N GLY A 115 17.55 0.69 -15.53
CA GLY A 115 18.76 1.48 -15.73
C GLY A 115 18.75 2.77 -14.90
N ASP A 116 18.64 3.90 -15.59
CA ASP A 116 18.67 5.23 -14.95
C ASP A 116 17.28 5.76 -14.57
N ALA A 117 16.21 5.10 -15.06
CA ALA A 117 14.82 5.47 -14.81
C ALA A 117 14.14 4.47 -13.86
N THR A 118 13.33 4.98 -12.94
CA THR A 118 12.44 4.13 -12.14
C THR A 118 11.01 4.59 -12.35
N ALA A 119 10.18 3.70 -12.86
CA ALA A 119 8.82 4.02 -13.25
C ALA A 119 7.81 3.23 -12.40
N ASN A 120 6.74 3.90 -12.01
CA ASN A 120 5.65 3.27 -11.28
C ASN A 120 4.88 2.30 -12.18
N ILE A 121 4.61 1.10 -11.69
CA ILE A 121 3.84 0.06 -12.40
C ILE A 121 2.45 -0.07 -11.78
N MET A 122 2.36 -0.06 -10.45
CA MET A 122 1.13 -0.36 -9.74
C MET A 122 0.99 0.53 -8.51
N THR A 123 -0.15 1.20 -8.39
CA THR A 123 -0.55 1.92 -7.19
C THR A 123 -1.74 1.22 -6.54
N PHE A 124 -1.63 0.93 -5.25
CA PHE A 124 -2.74 0.56 -4.39
C PHE A 124 -3.10 1.76 -3.54
N SER A 125 -4.33 2.24 -3.59
CA SER A 125 -4.82 3.27 -2.66
C SER A 125 -5.81 2.65 -1.71
N LEU A 126 -5.58 2.82 -0.41
CA LEU A 126 -6.32 2.20 0.68
C LEU A 126 -6.99 3.28 1.52
N ARG A 127 -8.31 3.19 1.68
CA ARG A 127 -9.06 4.10 2.52
C ARG A 127 -9.17 3.57 3.94
N ASP A 128 -9.02 4.49 4.90
CA ASP A 128 -9.13 4.22 6.34
C ASP A 128 -8.28 3.01 6.74
N ALA A 129 -7.04 2.99 6.23
CA ALA A 129 -6.14 1.85 6.39
C ALA A 129 -5.60 1.80 7.82
N ILE A 130 -5.66 0.66 8.49
CA ILE A 130 -5.14 0.46 9.85
C ILE A 130 -4.11 -0.66 9.88
N ILE A 131 -3.15 -0.57 10.80
CA ILE A 131 -2.26 -1.70 11.09
C ILE A 131 -3.01 -2.66 12.00
N SER A 132 -3.35 -3.86 11.50
CA SER A 132 -4.09 -4.87 12.26
C SER A 132 -3.18 -5.79 13.07
N GLU A 133 -1.92 -5.88 12.68
CA GLU A 133 -0.91 -6.73 13.33
C GLU A 133 0.49 -6.22 12.97
N ILE A 134 1.44 -6.30 13.91
CA ILE A 134 2.86 -6.05 13.66
C ILE A 134 3.72 -7.01 14.49
N GLN A 135 4.73 -7.60 13.85
CA GLN A 135 5.66 -8.55 14.44
C GLN A 135 7.10 -8.10 14.17
N PHE A 136 7.86 -7.87 15.24
CA PHE A 136 9.29 -7.56 15.17
C PHE A 136 10.11 -8.86 15.15
N GLN A 137 11.12 -8.91 14.27
CA GLN A 137 12.02 -10.05 14.13
C GLN A 137 13.47 -9.57 13.92
N SER A 138 14.43 -10.26 14.52
CA SER A 138 15.85 -9.94 14.39
C SER A 138 16.69 -11.21 14.32
N HIS A 139 17.79 -11.15 13.57
CA HIS A 139 18.83 -12.18 13.52
C HIS A 139 20.18 -11.53 13.83
N PRO A 140 21.11 -12.17 14.58
CA PRO A 140 22.40 -11.56 14.92
C PRO A 140 23.23 -11.07 13.72
N ASP A 141 23.07 -11.72 12.58
CA ASP A 141 23.82 -11.47 11.34
C ASP A 141 23.04 -10.69 10.27
N ASP A 142 21.85 -10.17 10.59
CA ASP A 142 21.00 -9.46 9.62
C ASP A 142 20.33 -8.22 10.24
N MET A 143 19.92 -7.29 9.39
CA MET A 143 19.18 -6.10 9.81
C MET A 143 17.79 -6.52 10.31
N PRO A 144 17.33 -6.02 11.47
CA PRO A 144 16.04 -6.41 12.01
C PRO A 144 14.90 -5.96 11.09
N THR A 145 13.87 -6.80 10.99
CA THR A 145 12.71 -6.61 10.12
C THR A 145 11.41 -6.65 10.91
N GLU A 146 10.37 -6.11 10.30
CA GLU A 146 9.03 -6.07 10.85
C GLU A 146 8.04 -6.55 9.81
N GLN A 147 7.29 -7.60 10.13
CA GLN A 147 6.17 -8.06 9.33
C GLN A 147 4.88 -7.49 9.92
N PHE A 148 4.08 -6.81 9.10
CA PHE A 148 2.84 -6.19 9.56
C PHE A 148 1.71 -6.38 8.56
N LYS A 149 0.48 -6.20 9.03
CA LYS A 149 -0.73 -6.31 8.21
C LYS A 149 -1.47 -4.99 8.12
N ILE A 150 -1.94 -4.65 6.93
CA ILE A 150 -2.77 -3.47 6.68
C ILE A 150 -4.20 -3.91 6.31
N ASN A 151 -5.16 -3.54 7.15
CA ASN A 151 -6.60 -3.63 6.88
C ASN A 151 -7.12 -2.30 6.31
N PHE A 152 -8.21 -2.33 5.55
CA PHE A 152 -8.78 -1.14 4.91
C PHE A 152 -10.27 -1.34 4.61
N THR A 153 -10.98 -0.23 4.38
CA THR A 153 -12.43 -0.24 4.10
C THR A 153 -12.74 -0.26 2.60
N GLU A 154 -11.88 0.38 1.79
CA GLU A 154 -11.98 0.46 0.34
C GLU A 154 -10.59 0.44 -0.28
N ILE A 155 -10.50 -0.08 -1.51
CA ILE A 155 -9.26 -0.19 -2.26
C ILE A 155 -9.46 0.24 -3.71
N LEU A 156 -8.50 1.02 -4.22
CA LEU A 156 -8.36 1.32 -5.64
C LEU A 156 -7.02 0.75 -6.14
N TRP A 157 -7.08 0.11 -7.28
CA TRP A 157 -5.94 -0.42 -8.02
C TRP A 157 -5.73 0.42 -9.27
N GLU A 158 -4.51 0.88 -9.51
CA GLU A 158 -4.13 1.58 -10.73
C GLU A 158 -2.87 0.97 -11.31
N PHE A 159 -2.98 0.38 -12.50
CA PHE A 159 -1.84 -0.05 -13.30
C PHE A 159 -1.45 1.05 -14.29
N THR A 160 -0.17 1.40 -14.29
CA THR A 160 0.38 2.43 -15.17
C THR A 160 1.13 1.77 -16.33
N VAL A 161 0.69 2.04 -17.56
CA VAL A 161 1.30 1.48 -18.77
C VAL A 161 2.60 2.24 -19.06
N GLN A 162 3.73 1.54 -18.99
CA GLN A 162 5.04 2.08 -19.32
C GLN A 162 5.32 1.90 -20.82
N THR A 163 5.85 2.94 -21.47
CA THR A 163 6.42 2.80 -22.81
C THR A 163 7.72 1.99 -22.77
N ALA A 164 8.15 1.46 -23.91
CA ALA A 164 9.34 0.60 -24.02
C ALA A 164 10.65 1.26 -23.54
N ASP A 165 10.70 2.59 -23.55
CA ASP A 165 11.81 3.41 -23.05
C ASP A 165 11.62 3.87 -21.59
N THR A 166 10.53 3.45 -20.92
CA THR A 166 10.15 3.80 -19.54
C THR A 166 10.05 5.29 -19.24
N SER A 167 10.16 6.15 -20.27
CA SER A 167 10.23 7.61 -20.12
C SER A 167 8.87 8.29 -20.14
N ARG A 168 7.81 7.58 -20.57
CA ARG A 168 6.44 8.11 -20.70
C ARG A 168 5.41 7.07 -20.26
N THR A 169 4.31 7.54 -19.69
CA THR A 169 3.13 6.69 -19.46
C THR A 169 2.18 6.75 -20.64
N SER A 170 1.77 5.59 -21.16
CA SER A 170 0.85 5.48 -22.31
C SER A 170 -0.63 5.39 -21.91
N GLY A 171 -0.95 5.46 -20.61
CA GLY A 171 -2.30 5.35 -20.08
C GLY A 171 -2.34 4.69 -18.71
N LYS A 172 -3.52 4.69 -18.09
CA LYS A 172 -3.78 4.09 -16.79
C LYS A 172 -4.99 3.16 -16.87
N HIS A 173 -4.90 2.01 -16.23
CA HIS A 173 -6.03 1.09 -16.03
C HIS A 173 -6.36 1.03 -14.55
N ALA A 174 -7.60 1.35 -14.19
CA ALA A 174 -8.01 1.40 -12.81
C ALA A 174 -9.24 0.53 -12.53
N ALA A 175 -9.30 -0.02 -11.33
CA ALA A 175 -10.44 -0.72 -10.77
C ALA A 175 -10.52 -0.43 -9.26
N GLY A 176 -11.67 -0.67 -8.65
CA GLY A 176 -11.82 -0.44 -7.22
C GLY A 176 -12.91 -1.30 -6.60
N TRP A 177 -12.77 -1.56 -5.30
CA TRP A 177 -13.76 -2.28 -4.52
C TRP A 177 -13.97 -1.63 -3.16
N SER A 178 -15.24 -1.45 -2.77
CA SER A 178 -15.61 -1.11 -1.40
C SER A 178 -15.82 -2.41 -0.64
N VAL A 179 -14.92 -2.74 0.29
CA VAL A 179 -15.07 -3.92 1.17
C VAL A 179 -16.25 -3.70 2.10
N ALA A 180 -16.39 -2.49 2.64
CA ALA A 180 -17.49 -2.10 3.50
C ALA A 180 -18.87 -2.23 2.83
N ARG A 181 -18.99 -1.80 1.56
CA ARG A 181 -20.26 -1.83 0.81
C ARG A 181 -20.42 -3.07 -0.09
N ASN A 182 -19.38 -3.90 -0.17
CA ASN A 182 -19.30 -5.08 -1.03
C ASN A 182 -19.72 -4.81 -2.49
N ARG A 183 -19.15 -3.76 -3.10
CA ARG A 183 -19.47 -3.37 -4.49
C ARG A 183 -18.26 -2.78 -5.23
N PRO A 184 -18.23 -2.87 -6.57
CA PRO A 184 -17.27 -2.12 -7.37
C PRO A 184 -17.40 -0.62 -7.14
N ILE A 185 -16.27 0.08 -7.17
CA ILE A 185 -16.21 1.55 -7.10
C ILE A 185 -15.22 2.06 -8.14
N GLY A 186 -15.52 3.23 -8.73
CA GLY A 186 -14.57 3.95 -9.61
C GLY A 186 -13.69 4.95 -8.87
N ALA A 187 -14.08 5.31 -7.64
CA ALA A 187 -13.37 6.21 -6.73
C ALA A 187 -13.82 5.91 -5.29
N PHE A 188 -13.08 6.40 -4.29
CA PHE A 188 -13.50 6.29 -2.88
C PHE A 188 -14.86 6.94 -2.66
N THR A 189 -15.67 6.33 -1.81
CA THR A 189 -17.01 6.83 -1.54
C THR A 189 -16.97 8.09 -0.66
N GLY A 190 -17.86 9.05 -0.88
CA GLY A 190 -17.93 10.23 -0.02
C GLY A 190 -18.33 9.89 1.41
N ALA A 191 -18.03 10.78 2.36
CA ALA A 191 -18.45 10.68 3.76
C ALA A 191 -19.95 11.00 3.94
N SER A 192 -20.84 10.36 3.18
CA SER A 192 -22.30 10.29 3.40
C SER A 192 -22.94 9.58 2.21
N GLU A 193 -23.12 8.26 2.34
CA GLU A 193 -24.16 7.46 1.69
C GLU A 193 -24.41 6.23 2.57
#